data_AF-A0A9W4SM85-F1
#
_entry.id   AF-A0A9W4SM85-F1
#
_cell.length_a   1.000
_cell.length_b   1.000
_cell.length_c   1.000
_cell.angle_alpha   90.00
_cell.angle_beta   90.00
_cell.angle_gamma   90.00
#
_symmetry.space_group_name_H-M   'P 1'
#
loop_
_entity.id
_entity.type
_entity.pdbx_description
1 polymer ?
#
loop_
_entity_poly.entity_id
_entity_poly.type
_entity_poly.pdbx_seq_one_letter_code
_entity_poly.pdbx_strand_id
1 'polypeptide(L)'
;MVYEFFPSLSQNLSHLLDEADDYNTIITVGENPNTKEFRAHSIILRARSPYFKSALSKNWVSEKNNMINFTKPNISPTVFEMIIRYMYGGILDLNKQNGADILELLVASDELLIDELIIFIQQYLIEKQVDWLQQNFLNVLLIAYQSESCKKLLEYCLEIICKNPETLFNSPNFPTLDKSILLRLFEEALQIEEVELWNYLVKWGIAQTLELKGKRTTDLDNWSESDFLALKNTLDQFISHIRFFEISSIDFHDNVWPFREVLPKKLFESIISFHMANVQPQDMLAPRYSKISVDSNIIKSKHATILTNWIQRKDANARIPIDNKYKFNLIYRGSRDGYDNNTIRSKCSGHGACILVIKIKENETIIGGYNPIGWNFNGHNPNNYSREWRGARGGRGRGSYRVNIRHENYWVKSSESFIFSLGDGKSLKNPKISRVVNSNNAIYESRFNNIALNFGNSDLIINGNAGTCIRQYYDSSILDAIKFNIDEMEMFYQDQTDGWVVAKNDNNDSFCVVSNNDTWIAPQSSWNTSYSSFGLSDALGNANNVLWRGAFASTSNSGLWDAPNPNDSWDNPPNANNSSWGDESNDDSWGADHSN
;
A
#
# COMPACT_ATOMS: atom_id res chain seq x y z
N MET A 1 -43.68 19.40 -19.01
CA MET A 1 -43.50 18.47 -17.87
C MET A 1 -43.58 17.07 -18.41
N VAL A 2 -42.62 16.22 -18.05
CA VAL A 2 -42.59 14.79 -18.40
C VAL A 2 -42.89 14.03 -17.10
N TYR A 3 -43.83 13.09 -17.14
CA TYR A 3 -44.18 12.21 -16.03
C TYR A 3 -43.87 10.78 -16.43
N GLU A 4 -43.14 10.07 -15.58
CA GLU A 4 -42.67 8.71 -15.85
C GLU A 4 -43.45 7.71 -14.99
N PHE A 5 -43.98 6.66 -15.62
CA PHE A 5 -44.77 5.61 -14.97
C PHE A 5 -44.05 4.25 -15.04
N PHE A 6 -42.72 4.27 -14.99
CA PHE A 6 -41.88 3.07 -15.12
C PHE A 6 -42.16 1.98 -14.07
N PRO A 7 -42.47 2.29 -12.79
CA PRO A 7 -42.79 1.23 -11.83
C PRO A 7 -44.00 0.38 -12.23
N SER A 8 -45.07 1.01 -12.71
CA SER A 8 -46.27 0.29 -13.17
C SER A 8 -45.98 -0.52 -14.45
N LEU A 9 -45.24 0.05 -15.40
CA LEU A 9 -44.82 -0.66 -16.62
C LEU A 9 -43.96 -1.90 -16.27
N SER A 10 -42.95 -1.72 -15.41
CA SER A 10 -42.08 -2.79 -14.91
C SER A 10 -42.91 -3.91 -14.26
N GLN A 11 -43.84 -3.56 -13.37
CA GLN A 11 -44.70 -4.53 -12.71
C GLN A 11 -45.58 -5.28 -13.72
N ASN A 12 -46.14 -4.58 -14.72
CA ASN A 12 -46.93 -5.22 -15.77
C ASN A 12 -46.11 -6.23 -16.60
N LEU A 13 -44.85 -5.92 -16.93
CA LEU A 13 -43.96 -6.87 -17.59
C LEU A 13 -43.60 -8.05 -16.68
N SER A 14 -43.32 -7.81 -15.40
CA SER A 14 -43.08 -8.90 -14.44
C SER A 14 -44.27 -9.86 -14.32
N HIS A 15 -45.51 -9.36 -14.35
CA HIS A 15 -46.70 -10.21 -14.35
C HIS A 15 -46.76 -11.16 -15.56
N LEU A 16 -46.32 -10.73 -16.76
CA LEU A 16 -46.25 -11.61 -17.93
C LEU A 16 -45.30 -12.80 -17.71
N LEU A 17 -44.21 -12.60 -16.97
CA LEU A 17 -43.28 -13.66 -16.62
C LEU A 17 -43.90 -14.65 -15.62
N ASP A 18 -44.59 -14.13 -14.59
CA ASP A 18 -45.16 -14.94 -13.52
C ASP A 18 -46.38 -15.78 -13.98
N GLU A 19 -47.25 -15.18 -14.80
CA GLU A 19 -48.44 -15.86 -15.33
C GLU A 19 -48.09 -16.78 -16.51
N ALA A 20 -46.94 -16.54 -17.15
CA ALA A 20 -46.54 -17.20 -18.40
C ALA A 20 -47.64 -17.14 -19.46
N ASP A 21 -48.29 -15.99 -19.61
CA ASP A 21 -49.23 -15.73 -20.71
C ASP A 21 -48.47 -15.46 -22.01
N ASP A 22 -48.99 -15.92 -23.16
CA ASP A 22 -48.43 -15.76 -24.52
C ASP A 22 -46.90 -15.99 -24.68
N TYR A 23 -46.30 -16.82 -23.83
CA TYR A 23 -44.87 -17.15 -23.91
C TYR A 23 -44.57 -17.94 -25.19
N ASN A 24 -43.45 -17.62 -25.84
CA ASN A 24 -43.01 -18.29 -27.07
C ASN A 24 -41.64 -18.97 -26.94
N THR A 25 -41.05 -18.93 -25.74
CA THR A 25 -39.72 -19.48 -25.45
C THR A 25 -39.73 -20.27 -24.15
N ILE A 26 -39.12 -21.46 -24.17
CA ILE A 26 -38.82 -22.28 -22.99
C ILE A 26 -37.30 -22.36 -22.87
N ILE A 27 -36.79 -21.95 -21.72
CA ILE A 27 -35.36 -22.01 -21.40
C ILE A 27 -35.14 -23.05 -20.31
N THR A 28 -34.44 -24.14 -20.64
CA THR A 28 -34.01 -25.12 -19.65
C THR A 28 -32.64 -24.72 -19.13
N VAL A 29 -32.54 -24.47 -17.83
CA VAL A 29 -31.35 -23.93 -17.15
C VAL A 29 -30.79 -24.96 -16.17
N GLY A 30 -29.46 -24.98 -16.02
CA GLY A 30 -28.73 -25.86 -15.10
C GLY A 30 -28.36 -27.20 -15.71
N GLU A 31 -27.65 -28.02 -14.93
CA GLU A 31 -27.26 -29.38 -15.28
C GLU A 31 -27.97 -30.42 -14.42
N ASN A 32 -28.24 -31.59 -14.98
CA ASN A 32 -28.93 -32.66 -14.26
C ASN A 32 -28.15 -33.09 -13.00
N PRO A 33 -28.81 -33.27 -11.84
CA PRO A 33 -30.26 -33.29 -11.63
C PRO A 33 -30.90 -31.92 -11.33
N ASN A 34 -30.13 -30.84 -11.28
CA ASN A 34 -30.58 -29.50 -10.87
C ASN A 34 -30.98 -28.63 -12.07
N THR A 35 -31.96 -29.09 -12.84
CA THR A 35 -32.50 -28.34 -13.98
C THR A 35 -33.83 -27.67 -13.65
N LYS A 36 -34.09 -26.50 -14.25
CA LYS A 36 -35.37 -25.79 -14.16
C LYS A 36 -35.75 -25.21 -15.51
N GLU A 37 -37.03 -25.31 -15.86
CA GLU A 37 -37.58 -24.68 -17.06
C GLU A 37 -38.15 -23.31 -16.74
N PHE A 38 -37.87 -22.35 -17.61
CA PHE A 38 -38.39 -20.98 -17.55
C PHE A 38 -39.18 -20.68 -18.81
N ARG A 39 -40.43 -20.25 -18.65
CA ARG A 39 -41.29 -19.79 -19.74
C ARG A 39 -41.07 -18.29 -19.93
N ALA A 40 -40.81 -17.86 -21.16
CA ALA A 40 -40.40 -16.49 -21.44
C ALA A 40 -40.79 -16.00 -22.85
N HIS A 41 -40.66 -14.69 -23.04
CA HIS A 41 -40.89 -13.97 -24.27
C HIS A 41 -39.55 -13.62 -24.92
N SER A 42 -39.27 -14.23 -26.07
CA SER A 42 -38.02 -13.99 -26.80
C SER A 42 -37.78 -12.51 -27.08
N ILE A 43 -38.82 -11.72 -27.35
CA ILE A 43 -38.68 -10.29 -27.66
C ILE A 43 -38.12 -9.48 -26.49
N ILE A 44 -38.51 -9.79 -25.26
CA ILE A 44 -38.01 -9.10 -24.04
C ILE A 44 -36.55 -9.49 -23.81
N LEU A 45 -36.23 -10.80 -23.88
CA LEU A 45 -34.86 -11.29 -23.70
C LEU A 45 -33.91 -10.68 -24.74
N ARG A 46 -34.31 -10.65 -26.02
CA ARG A 46 -33.53 -10.07 -27.13
C ARG A 46 -33.36 -8.55 -27.01
N ALA A 47 -34.30 -7.86 -26.36
CA ALA A 47 -34.20 -6.42 -26.11
C ALA A 47 -33.24 -6.10 -24.96
N ARG A 48 -33.13 -6.99 -23.96
CA ARG A 48 -32.35 -6.76 -22.72
C ARG A 48 -30.95 -7.38 -22.73
N SER A 49 -30.65 -8.25 -23.69
CA SER A 49 -29.35 -8.92 -23.78
C SER A 49 -28.92 -9.10 -25.24
N PRO A 50 -27.75 -8.57 -25.64
CA PRO A 50 -27.14 -8.84 -26.95
C PRO A 50 -26.89 -10.33 -27.20
N TYR A 51 -26.58 -11.10 -26.15
CA TYR A 51 -26.45 -12.54 -26.22
C TYR A 51 -27.77 -13.17 -26.68
N PHE A 52 -28.88 -12.91 -25.98
CA PHE A 52 -30.18 -13.45 -26.37
C PHE A 52 -30.66 -12.92 -27.72
N LYS A 53 -30.33 -11.66 -28.07
CA LYS A 53 -30.60 -11.10 -29.40
C LYS A 53 -30.04 -11.97 -30.52
N SER A 54 -28.83 -12.49 -30.30
CA SER A 54 -28.11 -13.35 -31.24
C SER A 54 -28.56 -14.81 -31.14
N ALA A 55 -28.60 -15.37 -29.93
CA ALA A 55 -28.94 -16.76 -29.65
C ALA A 55 -30.38 -17.15 -30.04
N LEU A 56 -31.33 -16.21 -29.90
CA LEU A 56 -32.73 -16.42 -30.27
C LEU A 56 -33.07 -15.87 -31.67
N SER A 57 -32.07 -15.65 -32.52
CA SER A 57 -32.29 -15.27 -33.92
C SER A 57 -32.71 -16.47 -34.76
N LYS A 58 -33.43 -16.23 -35.87
CA LYS A 58 -34.01 -17.27 -36.74
C LYS A 58 -33.00 -18.30 -37.28
N ASN A 59 -31.70 -18.00 -37.22
CA ASN A 59 -30.64 -18.85 -37.76
C ASN A 59 -30.13 -19.92 -36.77
N TRP A 60 -30.50 -19.83 -35.48
CA TRP A 60 -29.88 -20.63 -34.39
C TRP A 60 -30.85 -21.54 -33.63
N VAL A 61 -32.16 -21.44 -33.87
CA VAL A 61 -33.18 -22.11 -33.07
C VAL A 61 -33.95 -23.14 -33.88
N SER A 62 -34.14 -24.35 -33.33
CA SER A 62 -35.13 -25.30 -33.82
C SER A 62 -36.50 -24.96 -33.23
N GLU A 63 -37.38 -24.35 -34.03
CA GLU A 63 -38.79 -24.19 -33.64
C GLU A 63 -39.48 -25.54 -33.71
N LYS A 64 -40.05 -26.00 -32.59
CA LYS A 64 -40.98 -27.14 -32.55
C LYS A 64 -42.33 -26.61 -32.07
N ASN A 65 -43.38 -26.79 -32.87
CA ASN A 65 -44.74 -26.34 -32.53
C ASN A 65 -44.84 -24.84 -32.21
N ASN A 66 -44.17 -23.97 -32.99
CA ASN A 66 -44.06 -22.52 -32.74
C ASN A 66 -43.42 -22.11 -31.40
N MET A 67 -42.77 -23.04 -30.70
CA MET A 67 -42.05 -22.77 -29.46
C MET A 67 -40.53 -22.85 -29.67
N ILE A 68 -39.84 -21.83 -29.16
CA ILE A 68 -38.38 -21.80 -29.09
C ILE A 68 -37.95 -22.58 -27.85
N ASN A 69 -37.19 -23.67 -28.02
CA ASN A 69 -36.56 -24.38 -26.92
C ASN A 69 -35.07 -24.03 -26.88
N PHE A 70 -34.61 -23.50 -25.76
CA PHE A 70 -33.23 -23.07 -25.56
C PHE A 70 -32.67 -23.71 -24.29
N THR A 71 -31.42 -24.14 -24.30
CA THR A 71 -30.77 -24.75 -23.14
C THR A 71 -29.60 -23.90 -22.68
N LYS A 72 -29.48 -23.71 -21.37
CA LYS A 72 -28.41 -22.94 -20.74
C LYS A 72 -27.88 -23.66 -19.50
N PRO A 73 -27.02 -24.69 -19.68
CA PRO A 73 -26.56 -25.51 -18.57
C PRO A 73 -25.61 -24.80 -17.61
N ASN A 74 -24.83 -23.83 -18.10
CA ASN A 74 -23.74 -23.16 -17.36
C ASN A 74 -24.19 -22.15 -16.29
N ILE A 75 -25.50 -21.99 -16.06
CA ILE A 75 -26.06 -21.05 -15.09
C ILE A 75 -26.98 -21.84 -14.16
N SER A 76 -26.90 -21.61 -12.85
CA SER A 76 -27.82 -22.26 -11.91
C SER A 76 -29.25 -21.70 -12.04
N PRO A 77 -30.28 -22.52 -11.75
CA PRO A 77 -31.66 -22.06 -11.72
C PRO A 77 -31.88 -20.83 -10.84
N THR A 78 -31.22 -20.75 -9.69
CA THR A 78 -31.31 -19.62 -8.76
C THR A 78 -30.79 -18.33 -9.39
N VAL A 79 -29.61 -18.39 -10.01
CA VAL A 79 -29.00 -17.23 -10.66
C VAL A 79 -29.79 -16.78 -11.87
N PHE A 80 -30.26 -17.72 -12.70
CA PHE A 80 -31.08 -17.36 -13.85
C PHE A 80 -32.42 -16.74 -13.45
N GLU A 81 -33.02 -17.19 -12.33
CA GLU A 81 -34.23 -16.56 -11.80
C GLU A 81 -34.02 -15.08 -11.43
N MET A 82 -32.85 -14.73 -10.88
CA MET A 82 -32.49 -13.33 -10.64
C MET A 82 -32.36 -12.54 -11.94
N ILE A 83 -31.67 -13.13 -12.93
CA ILE A 83 -31.43 -12.48 -14.23
C ILE A 83 -32.73 -12.24 -14.98
N ILE A 84 -33.62 -13.24 -15.06
CA ILE A 84 -34.87 -13.09 -15.80
C ILE A 84 -35.82 -12.11 -15.13
N ARG A 85 -35.90 -12.07 -13.79
CA ARG A 85 -36.66 -11.04 -13.06
C ARG A 85 -36.11 -9.64 -13.34
N TYR A 86 -34.79 -9.50 -13.37
CA TYR A 86 -34.13 -8.25 -13.79
C TYR A 86 -34.46 -7.88 -15.24
N MET A 87 -34.45 -8.83 -16.17
CA MET A 87 -34.76 -8.54 -17.58
C MET A 87 -36.18 -8.02 -17.78
N TYR A 88 -37.15 -8.53 -17.03
CA TYR A 88 -38.55 -8.12 -17.17
C TYR A 88 -38.87 -6.85 -16.36
N GLY A 89 -38.50 -6.83 -15.09
CA GLY A 89 -38.89 -5.78 -14.15
C GLY A 89 -37.80 -4.76 -13.83
N GLY A 90 -36.54 -5.01 -14.18
CA GLY A 90 -35.41 -4.23 -13.68
C GLY A 90 -35.18 -4.40 -12.17
N ILE A 91 -35.67 -5.50 -11.58
CA ILE A 91 -35.59 -5.78 -10.14
C ILE A 91 -34.55 -6.87 -9.90
N LEU A 92 -33.59 -6.60 -9.03
CA LEU A 92 -32.60 -7.56 -8.54
C LEU A 92 -32.63 -7.60 -7.01
N ASP A 93 -33.05 -8.72 -6.43
CA ASP A 93 -33.10 -8.92 -4.97
C ASP A 93 -31.93 -9.79 -4.50
N LEU A 94 -30.97 -9.17 -3.83
CA LEU A 94 -29.78 -9.83 -3.28
C LEU A 94 -29.87 -10.13 -1.78
N ASN A 95 -30.97 -9.76 -1.10
CA ASN A 95 -31.03 -9.79 0.36
C ASN A 95 -30.92 -11.20 0.96
N LYS A 96 -31.28 -12.22 0.18
CA LYS A 96 -31.27 -13.64 0.60
C LYS A 96 -30.17 -14.46 -0.06
N GLN A 97 -29.34 -13.83 -0.91
CA GLN A 97 -28.33 -14.53 -1.69
C GLN A 97 -27.01 -14.54 -0.93
N ASN A 98 -26.31 -15.67 -0.97
CA ASN A 98 -24.95 -15.73 -0.43
C ASN A 98 -23.96 -15.12 -1.44
N GLY A 99 -22.73 -14.84 -1.01
CA GLY A 99 -21.73 -14.24 -1.90
C GLY A 99 -21.34 -15.11 -3.10
N ALA A 100 -21.48 -16.44 -3.01
CA ALA A 100 -21.20 -17.35 -4.13
C ALA A 100 -22.26 -17.20 -5.23
N ASP A 101 -23.54 -17.14 -4.87
CA ASP A 101 -24.63 -16.90 -5.83
C ASP A 101 -24.47 -15.52 -6.51
N ILE A 102 -24.00 -14.51 -5.78
CA ILE A 102 -23.75 -13.16 -6.31
C ILE A 102 -22.55 -13.17 -7.27
N LEU A 103 -21.48 -13.92 -6.95
CA LEU A 103 -20.33 -14.06 -7.82
C LEU A 103 -20.69 -14.86 -9.09
N GLU A 104 -21.50 -15.91 -8.97
CA GLU A 104 -22.05 -16.62 -10.13
C GLU A 104 -22.94 -15.71 -10.98
N LEU A 105 -23.75 -14.85 -10.36
CA LEU A 105 -24.53 -13.83 -11.06
C LEU A 105 -23.64 -12.87 -11.86
N LEU A 106 -22.46 -12.49 -11.35
CA LEU A 106 -21.49 -11.69 -12.10
C LEU A 106 -21.00 -12.43 -13.35
N VAL A 107 -20.60 -13.70 -13.21
CA VAL A 107 -20.14 -14.54 -14.32
C VAL A 107 -21.24 -14.74 -15.37
N ALA A 108 -22.46 -15.04 -14.92
CA ALA A 108 -23.61 -15.21 -15.79
C ALA A 108 -24.00 -13.89 -16.51
N SER A 109 -23.84 -12.75 -15.84
CA SER A 109 -24.08 -11.43 -16.46
C SER A 109 -23.07 -11.12 -17.55
N ASP A 110 -21.80 -11.48 -17.37
CA ASP A 110 -20.74 -11.38 -18.39
C ASP A 110 -21.06 -12.30 -19.58
N GLU A 111 -21.39 -13.58 -19.32
CA GLU A 111 -21.73 -14.55 -20.37
C GLU A 111 -22.96 -14.12 -21.19
N LEU A 112 -23.94 -13.47 -20.55
CA LEU A 112 -25.16 -12.97 -21.18
C LEU A 112 -25.04 -11.52 -21.70
N LEU A 113 -23.87 -10.91 -21.60
CA LEU A 113 -23.57 -9.54 -22.07
C LEU A 113 -24.50 -8.49 -21.45
N ILE A 114 -24.64 -8.50 -20.12
CA ILE A 114 -25.50 -7.59 -19.35
C ILE A 114 -24.65 -6.59 -18.56
N ASP A 115 -24.06 -5.62 -19.25
CA ASP A 115 -23.09 -4.66 -18.68
C ASP A 115 -23.60 -3.91 -17.43
N GLU A 116 -24.87 -3.52 -17.43
CA GLU A 116 -25.52 -2.84 -16.28
C GLU A 116 -25.41 -3.68 -15.00
N LEU A 117 -25.65 -5.00 -15.09
CA LEU A 117 -25.49 -5.91 -13.95
C LEU A 117 -24.03 -6.11 -13.57
N ILE A 118 -23.14 -6.26 -14.55
CA ILE A 118 -21.69 -6.45 -14.31
C ILE A 118 -21.13 -5.29 -13.49
N ILE A 119 -21.46 -4.05 -13.85
CA ILE A 119 -21.02 -2.85 -13.14
C ILE A 119 -21.59 -2.82 -11.71
N PHE A 120 -22.89 -3.08 -11.57
CA PHE A 120 -23.58 -3.06 -10.28
C PHE A 120 -23.04 -4.13 -9.32
N ILE A 121 -22.89 -5.37 -9.78
CA ILE A 121 -22.52 -6.50 -8.93
C ILE A 121 -21.07 -6.37 -8.42
N GLN A 122 -20.14 -5.92 -9.27
CA GLN A 122 -18.77 -5.64 -8.83
C GLN A 122 -18.75 -4.63 -7.67
N GLN A 123 -19.54 -3.55 -7.78
CA GLN A 123 -19.64 -2.56 -6.69
C GLN A 123 -20.26 -3.17 -5.45
N TYR A 124 -21.34 -3.94 -5.60
CA TYR A 124 -22.03 -4.58 -4.48
C TYR A 124 -21.12 -5.54 -3.72
N LEU A 125 -20.34 -6.37 -4.43
CA LEU A 125 -19.37 -7.29 -3.82
C LEU A 125 -18.33 -6.52 -2.99
N ILE A 126 -17.79 -5.44 -3.53
CA ILE A 126 -16.75 -4.61 -2.89
C ILE A 126 -17.30 -3.85 -1.68
N GLU A 127 -18.53 -3.33 -1.73
CA GLU A 127 -19.06 -2.46 -0.67
C GLU A 127 -19.86 -3.21 0.41
N LYS A 128 -20.55 -4.29 0.04
CA LYS A 128 -21.55 -4.96 0.89
C LYS A 128 -21.17 -6.38 1.28
N GLN A 129 -20.22 -7.01 0.59
CA GLN A 129 -19.81 -8.40 0.82
C GLN A 129 -18.31 -8.53 1.14
N VAL A 130 -17.70 -7.51 1.76
CA VAL A 130 -16.25 -7.47 2.07
C VAL A 130 -15.79 -8.71 2.82
N ASP A 131 -16.50 -9.11 3.88
CA ASP A 131 -16.12 -10.26 4.72
C ASP A 131 -16.13 -11.57 3.92
N TRP A 132 -17.16 -11.79 3.10
CA TRP A 132 -17.26 -12.97 2.25
C TRP A 132 -16.18 -12.97 1.15
N LEU A 133 -15.92 -11.80 0.53
CA LEU A 133 -14.90 -11.64 -0.50
C LEU A 133 -13.52 -11.98 0.07
N GLN A 134 -13.18 -11.49 1.27
CA GLN A 134 -11.92 -11.81 1.93
C GLN A 134 -11.77 -13.32 2.23
N GLN A 135 -12.86 -13.99 2.62
CA GLN A 135 -12.84 -15.44 2.85
C GLN A 135 -12.69 -16.24 1.55
N ASN A 136 -13.15 -15.70 0.42
CA ASN A 136 -13.16 -16.36 -0.89
C ASN A 136 -12.19 -15.71 -1.90
N PHE A 137 -11.18 -15.01 -1.38
CA PHE A 137 -10.36 -14.06 -2.13
C PHE A 137 -9.71 -14.65 -3.39
N LEU A 138 -9.16 -15.87 -3.30
CA LEU A 138 -8.53 -16.52 -4.46
C LEU A 138 -9.52 -16.81 -5.57
N ASN A 139 -10.71 -17.32 -5.25
CA ASN A 139 -11.71 -17.63 -6.25
C ASN A 139 -12.20 -16.35 -6.95
N VAL A 140 -12.39 -15.28 -6.18
CA VAL A 140 -12.77 -13.96 -6.71
C VAL A 140 -11.68 -13.42 -7.63
N LEU A 141 -10.40 -13.49 -7.23
CA LEU A 141 -9.26 -13.06 -8.05
C LEU A 141 -9.21 -13.83 -9.38
N LEU A 142 -9.37 -15.16 -9.34
CA LEU A 142 -9.34 -16.00 -10.55
C LEU A 142 -10.45 -15.59 -11.53
N ILE A 143 -11.69 -15.44 -11.05
CA ILE A 143 -12.83 -15.05 -11.87
C ILE A 143 -12.64 -13.64 -12.44
N ALA A 144 -12.23 -12.69 -11.59
CA ALA A 144 -12.02 -11.31 -12.01
C ALA A 144 -10.89 -11.16 -13.03
N TYR A 145 -9.86 -12.01 -12.95
CA TYR A 145 -8.75 -12.01 -13.90
C TYR A 145 -9.14 -12.60 -15.27
N GLN A 146 -10.01 -13.62 -15.28
CA GLN A 146 -10.46 -14.28 -16.52
C GLN A 146 -11.45 -13.44 -17.33
N SER A 147 -12.14 -12.49 -16.70
CA SER A 147 -13.16 -11.65 -17.34
C SER A 147 -12.67 -10.21 -17.50
N GLU A 148 -12.49 -9.77 -18.75
CA GLU A 148 -12.09 -8.40 -19.07
C GLU A 148 -13.10 -7.36 -18.54
N SER A 149 -14.37 -7.72 -18.44
CA SER A 149 -15.46 -6.90 -17.90
C SER A 149 -15.38 -6.71 -16.37
N CYS A 150 -14.62 -7.55 -15.67
CA CYS A 150 -14.48 -7.56 -14.21
C CYS A 150 -13.31 -6.71 -13.69
N LYS A 151 -12.87 -5.72 -14.48
CA LYS A 151 -11.70 -4.87 -14.18
C LYS A 151 -11.74 -4.23 -12.79
N LYS A 152 -12.91 -3.75 -12.34
CA LYS A 152 -13.04 -3.07 -11.04
C LYS A 152 -12.79 -4.02 -9.87
N LEU A 153 -13.33 -5.23 -9.97
CA LEU A 153 -13.11 -6.27 -8.96
C LEU A 153 -11.66 -6.77 -8.98
N LEU A 154 -11.06 -6.90 -10.18
CA LEU A 154 -9.65 -7.26 -10.32
C LEU A 154 -8.74 -6.20 -9.69
N GLU A 155 -8.95 -4.91 -9.97
CA GLU A 155 -8.18 -3.80 -9.39
C GLU A 155 -8.28 -3.78 -7.85
N TYR A 156 -9.48 -4.01 -7.32
CA TYR A 156 -9.69 -4.14 -5.87
C TYR A 156 -8.88 -5.30 -5.27
N CYS A 157 -8.91 -6.47 -5.92
CA CYS A 157 -8.11 -7.62 -5.49
C CYS A 157 -6.60 -7.33 -5.54
N LEU A 158 -6.12 -6.73 -6.63
CA LEU A 158 -4.70 -6.37 -6.79
C LEU A 158 -4.26 -5.35 -5.73
N GLU A 159 -5.10 -4.37 -5.38
CA GLU A 159 -4.81 -3.39 -4.33
C GLU A 159 -4.59 -4.08 -2.97
N ILE A 160 -5.45 -5.04 -2.62
CA ILE A 160 -5.32 -5.82 -1.38
C ILE A 160 -4.02 -6.64 -1.38
N ILE A 161 -3.73 -7.35 -2.48
CA ILE A 161 -2.51 -8.17 -2.58
C ILE A 161 -1.27 -7.28 -2.49
N CYS A 162 -1.27 -6.12 -3.15
CA CYS A 162 -0.15 -5.19 -3.10
C CYS A 162 0.17 -4.70 -1.68
N LYS A 163 -0.87 -4.45 -0.88
CA LYS A 163 -0.76 -4.00 0.52
C LYS A 163 -0.41 -5.13 1.48
N ASN A 164 -0.86 -6.35 1.21
CA ASN A 164 -0.61 -7.49 2.07
C ASN A 164 -0.37 -8.78 1.25
N PRO A 165 0.79 -8.89 0.58
CA PRO A 165 1.06 -9.99 -0.35
C PRO A 165 1.05 -11.36 0.34
N GLU A 166 1.41 -11.39 1.62
CA GLU A 166 1.44 -12.59 2.46
C GLU A 166 0.08 -13.32 2.49
N THR A 167 -1.04 -12.63 2.29
CA THR A 167 -2.39 -13.25 2.25
C THR A 167 -2.53 -14.25 1.10
N LEU A 168 -1.99 -13.90 -0.07
CA LEU A 168 -1.95 -14.76 -1.24
C LEU A 168 -0.82 -15.79 -1.11
N PHE A 169 0.41 -15.33 -0.90
CA PHE A 169 1.60 -16.19 -1.00
C PHE A 169 1.68 -17.28 0.08
N ASN A 170 1.09 -17.04 1.26
CA ASN A 170 1.00 -18.07 2.31
C ASN A 170 -0.20 -19.01 2.15
N SER A 171 -1.08 -18.78 1.18
CA SER A 171 -2.21 -19.67 0.93
C SER A 171 -1.73 -21.06 0.51
N PRO A 172 -2.36 -22.16 0.99
CA PRO A 172 -2.05 -23.50 0.54
C PRO A 172 -2.28 -23.70 -0.97
N ASN A 173 -3.15 -22.87 -1.57
CA ASN A 173 -3.48 -22.92 -2.99
C ASN A 173 -2.59 -22.01 -3.84
N PHE A 174 -1.67 -21.24 -3.24
CA PHE A 174 -0.73 -20.42 -4.01
C PHE A 174 0.07 -21.23 -5.07
N PRO A 175 0.58 -22.43 -4.77
CA PRO A 175 1.35 -23.20 -5.76
C PRO A 175 0.51 -23.64 -6.97
N THR A 176 -0.82 -23.54 -6.93
CA THR A 176 -1.70 -23.85 -8.06
C THR A 176 -2.11 -22.60 -8.86
N LEU A 177 -1.60 -21.42 -8.51
CA LEU A 177 -1.96 -20.17 -9.18
C LEU A 177 -1.51 -20.21 -10.64
N ASP A 178 -2.37 -19.74 -11.54
CA ASP A 178 -2.05 -19.67 -12.96
C ASP A 178 -0.84 -18.75 -13.23
N LYS A 179 -0.01 -19.15 -14.19
CA LYS A 179 1.20 -18.44 -14.60
C LYS A 179 0.93 -16.99 -14.97
N SER A 180 -0.16 -16.71 -15.68
CA SER A 180 -0.47 -15.36 -16.16
C SER A 180 -0.82 -14.40 -15.02
N ILE A 181 -1.54 -14.88 -14.01
CA ILE A 181 -1.85 -14.11 -12.80
C ILE A 181 -0.57 -13.83 -12.02
N LEU A 182 0.31 -14.83 -11.87
CA LEU A 182 1.57 -14.63 -11.16
C LEU A 182 2.47 -13.62 -11.89
N LEU A 183 2.55 -13.67 -13.22
CA LEU A 183 3.28 -12.68 -14.02
C LEU A 183 2.73 -11.29 -13.80
N ARG A 184 1.40 -11.13 -13.85
CA ARG A 184 0.75 -9.84 -13.59
C ARG A 184 1.12 -9.30 -12.22
N LEU A 185 1.13 -10.13 -11.17
CA LEU A 185 1.51 -9.72 -9.82
C LEU A 185 2.98 -9.31 -9.72
N PHE A 186 3.86 -9.90 -10.52
CA PHE A 186 5.29 -9.60 -10.53
C PHE A 186 5.61 -8.28 -11.26
N GLU A 187 4.64 -7.69 -11.95
CA GLU A 187 4.71 -6.31 -12.46
C GLU A 187 4.30 -5.28 -11.41
N GLU A 188 3.52 -5.69 -10.41
CA GLU A 188 2.95 -4.80 -9.41
C GLU A 188 3.97 -4.41 -8.32
N ALA A 189 3.68 -3.27 -7.66
CA ALA A 189 4.42 -2.78 -6.51
C ALA A 189 4.01 -3.52 -5.21
N LEU A 190 4.37 -4.81 -5.13
CA LEU A 190 4.15 -5.69 -3.98
C LEU A 190 5.00 -5.26 -2.77
N GLN A 191 4.40 -5.12 -1.59
CA GLN A 191 5.10 -4.83 -0.34
C GLN A 191 5.70 -6.11 0.30
N ILE A 192 6.70 -6.70 -0.37
CA ILE A 192 7.39 -7.93 0.06
C ILE A 192 8.90 -7.81 -0.18
N GLU A 193 9.74 -8.36 0.69
CA GLU A 193 11.19 -8.38 0.42
C GLU A 193 11.50 -9.23 -0.82
N GLU A 194 12.44 -8.78 -1.64
CA GLU A 194 12.68 -9.43 -2.94
C GLU A 194 13.16 -10.89 -2.78
N VAL A 195 13.92 -11.18 -1.71
CA VAL A 195 14.30 -12.56 -1.36
C VAL A 195 13.09 -13.43 -1.02
N GLU A 196 12.09 -12.88 -0.32
CA GLU A 196 10.87 -13.63 0.03
C GLU A 196 10.06 -13.91 -1.25
N LEU A 197 9.97 -12.94 -2.16
CA LEU A 197 9.33 -13.12 -3.46
C LEU A 197 10.03 -14.19 -4.31
N TRP A 198 11.36 -14.20 -4.34
CA TRP A 198 12.16 -15.25 -4.97
C TRP A 198 11.83 -16.64 -4.38
N ASN A 199 11.76 -16.74 -3.06
CA ASN A 199 11.43 -18.00 -2.39
C ASN A 199 10.03 -18.51 -2.74
N TYR A 200 9.03 -17.61 -2.84
CA TYR A 200 7.70 -17.96 -3.33
C TYR A 200 7.71 -18.37 -4.81
N LEU A 201 8.48 -17.68 -5.66
CA LEU A 201 8.63 -18.04 -7.06
C LEU A 201 9.18 -19.46 -7.24
N VAL A 202 10.26 -19.79 -6.51
CA VAL A 202 10.85 -21.14 -6.54
C VAL A 202 9.83 -22.19 -6.06
N LYS A 203 9.14 -21.92 -4.95
CA LYS A 203 8.09 -22.82 -4.43
C LYS A 203 6.98 -23.06 -5.45
N TRP A 204 6.52 -22.01 -6.13
CA TRP A 204 5.52 -22.10 -7.19
C TRP A 204 6.07 -22.88 -8.40
N GLY A 205 7.30 -22.57 -8.84
CA GLY A 205 7.94 -23.23 -9.98
C GLY A 205 8.03 -24.74 -9.77
N ILE A 206 8.51 -25.18 -8.61
CA ILE A 206 8.60 -26.62 -8.27
C ILE A 206 7.24 -27.31 -8.32
N ALA A 207 6.18 -26.65 -7.85
CA ALA A 207 4.83 -27.21 -7.89
C ALA A 207 4.25 -27.29 -9.31
N GLN A 208 4.66 -26.38 -10.19
CA GLN A 208 4.21 -26.31 -11.58
C GLN A 208 5.05 -27.18 -12.54
N THR A 209 6.25 -27.58 -12.14
CA THR A 209 7.11 -28.48 -12.94
C THR A 209 6.80 -29.95 -12.64
N LEU A 210 6.25 -30.67 -13.61
CA LEU A 210 5.84 -32.08 -13.46
C LEU A 210 7.00 -33.01 -13.06
N GLU A 211 8.18 -32.78 -13.61
CA GLU A 211 9.41 -33.54 -13.38
C GLU A 211 9.92 -33.43 -11.94
N LEU A 212 9.49 -32.38 -11.22
CA LEU A 212 9.91 -32.09 -9.85
C LEU A 212 8.91 -32.56 -8.80
N LYS A 213 7.84 -33.27 -9.21
CA LYS A 213 6.84 -33.81 -8.27
C LYS A 213 7.51 -34.64 -7.17
N GLY A 214 7.28 -34.26 -5.92
CA GLY A 214 7.84 -34.93 -4.73
C GLY A 214 9.23 -34.45 -4.32
N LYS A 215 9.90 -33.58 -5.10
CA LYS A 215 11.18 -32.99 -4.74
C LYS A 215 10.99 -31.84 -3.75
N ARG A 216 12.01 -31.62 -2.92
CA ARG A 216 12.04 -30.59 -1.88
C ARG A 216 13.27 -29.72 -2.06
N THR A 217 13.16 -28.47 -1.65
CA THR A 217 14.26 -27.49 -1.62
C THR A 217 15.31 -27.78 -0.55
N THR A 218 15.03 -28.70 0.38
CA THR A 218 15.99 -29.14 1.41
C THR A 218 16.99 -30.17 0.90
N ASP A 219 16.70 -30.81 -0.23
CA ASP A 219 17.43 -31.99 -0.71
C ASP A 219 18.08 -31.72 -2.08
N LEU A 220 18.56 -30.48 -2.29
CA LEU A 220 19.11 -30.02 -3.57
C LEU A 220 20.32 -30.83 -4.04
N ASP A 221 21.07 -31.45 -3.13
CA ASP A 221 22.20 -32.34 -3.48
C ASP A 221 21.76 -33.57 -4.28
N ASN A 222 20.48 -33.95 -4.21
CA ASN A 222 19.90 -35.05 -4.98
C ASN A 222 19.30 -34.62 -6.32
N TRP A 223 19.39 -33.33 -6.67
CA TRP A 223 18.89 -32.82 -7.94
C TRP A 223 19.90 -33.08 -9.07
N SER A 224 19.38 -33.53 -10.19
CA SER A 224 20.11 -33.69 -11.45
C SER A 224 20.12 -32.41 -12.26
N GLU A 225 21.03 -32.30 -13.22
CA GLU A 225 21.06 -31.18 -14.19
C GLU A 225 19.73 -31.04 -14.94
N SER A 226 19.05 -32.15 -15.27
CA SER A 226 17.72 -32.12 -15.89
C SER A 226 16.64 -31.51 -15.00
N ASP A 227 16.77 -31.63 -13.68
CA ASP A 227 15.81 -31.04 -12.73
C ASP A 227 15.93 -29.53 -12.70
N PHE A 228 17.17 -29.02 -12.63
CA PHE A 228 17.43 -27.59 -12.70
C PHE A 228 17.00 -27.01 -14.05
N LEU A 229 17.21 -27.75 -15.15
CA LEU A 229 16.74 -27.34 -16.47
C LEU A 229 15.21 -27.27 -16.57
N ALA A 230 14.49 -28.23 -15.98
CA ALA A 230 13.03 -28.22 -15.95
C ALA A 230 12.49 -27.03 -15.14
N LEU A 231 13.09 -26.75 -13.97
CA LEU A 231 12.75 -25.58 -13.17
C LEU A 231 13.06 -24.28 -13.92
N LYS A 232 14.22 -24.20 -14.58
CA LYS A 232 14.63 -23.08 -15.42
C LYS A 232 13.60 -22.74 -16.48
N ASN A 233 13.14 -23.74 -17.24
CA ASN A 233 12.13 -23.53 -18.27
C ASN A 233 10.80 -23.00 -17.69
N THR A 234 10.46 -23.42 -16.47
CA THR A 234 9.25 -22.95 -15.77
C THR A 234 9.39 -21.50 -15.30
N LEU A 235 10.57 -21.13 -14.78
CA LEU A 235 10.82 -19.82 -14.18
C LEU A 235 11.32 -18.75 -15.16
N ASP A 236 11.73 -19.12 -16.37
CA ASP A 236 12.41 -18.24 -17.35
C ASP A 236 11.73 -16.88 -17.52
N GLN A 237 10.40 -16.87 -17.70
CA GLN A 237 9.62 -15.64 -17.91
C GLN A 237 9.51 -14.76 -16.66
N PHE A 238 9.83 -15.27 -15.47
CA PHE A 238 9.80 -14.52 -14.22
C PHE A 238 11.16 -13.94 -13.84
N ILE A 239 12.26 -14.51 -14.36
CA ILE A 239 13.62 -14.12 -13.98
C ILE A 239 13.85 -12.62 -14.23
N SER A 240 13.39 -12.10 -15.37
CA SER A 240 13.49 -10.68 -15.71
C SER A 240 12.67 -9.75 -14.81
N HIS A 241 11.73 -10.29 -14.02
CA HIS A 241 10.93 -9.50 -13.10
C HIS A 241 11.51 -9.44 -11.69
N ILE A 242 12.50 -10.28 -11.36
CA ILE A 242 13.14 -10.30 -10.04
C ILE A 242 14.24 -9.24 -9.95
N ARG A 243 14.20 -8.40 -8.90
CA ARG A 243 15.21 -7.38 -8.63
C ARG A 243 16.38 -7.97 -7.84
N PHE A 244 17.18 -8.84 -8.46
CA PHE A 244 18.26 -9.56 -7.76
C PHE A 244 19.23 -8.66 -7.00
N PHE A 245 19.49 -7.44 -7.48
CA PHE A 245 20.39 -6.48 -6.83
C PHE A 245 19.81 -5.85 -5.56
N GLU A 246 18.50 -6.03 -5.29
CA GLU A 246 17.84 -5.67 -4.02
C GLU A 246 17.92 -6.79 -2.96
N ILE A 247 18.48 -7.95 -3.30
CA ILE A 247 18.70 -9.07 -2.39
C ILE A 247 20.05 -8.85 -1.69
N SER A 248 20.13 -9.05 -0.37
CA SER A 248 21.39 -8.90 0.36
C SER A 248 22.40 -9.99 -0.04
N SER A 249 23.69 -9.77 0.17
CA SER A 249 24.71 -10.79 -0.15
C SER A 249 24.53 -12.09 0.64
N ILE A 250 24.07 -11.99 1.89
CA ILE A 250 23.74 -13.13 2.75
C ILE A 250 22.54 -13.88 2.18
N ASP A 251 21.45 -13.15 1.89
CA ASP A 251 20.24 -13.75 1.33
C ASP A 251 20.47 -14.36 -0.05
N PHE A 252 21.32 -13.74 -0.88
CA PHE A 252 21.73 -14.27 -2.18
C PHE A 252 22.44 -15.61 -2.01
N HIS A 253 23.42 -15.69 -1.10
CA HIS A 253 24.13 -16.94 -0.81
C HIS A 253 23.18 -18.03 -0.30
N ASP A 254 22.26 -17.70 0.60
CA ASP A 254 21.44 -18.72 1.27
C ASP A 254 20.23 -19.17 0.43
N ASN A 255 19.66 -18.27 -0.40
CA ASN A 255 18.38 -18.51 -1.07
C ASN A 255 18.48 -18.57 -2.60
N VAL A 256 19.40 -17.83 -3.22
CA VAL A 256 19.50 -17.72 -4.69
C VAL A 256 20.59 -18.63 -5.23
N TRP A 257 21.76 -18.64 -4.59
CA TRP A 257 22.92 -19.45 -4.98
C TRP A 257 22.65 -20.95 -5.14
N PRO A 258 21.81 -21.59 -4.28
CA PRO A 258 21.49 -23.01 -4.45
C PRO A 258 20.80 -23.32 -5.79
N PHE A 259 20.17 -22.33 -6.41
CA PHE A 259 19.48 -22.42 -7.69
C PHE A 259 20.23 -21.69 -8.83
N ARG A 260 21.53 -21.44 -8.68
CA ARG A 260 22.36 -20.73 -9.69
C ARG A 260 22.21 -21.26 -11.13
N GLU A 261 21.94 -22.56 -11.30
CA GLU A 261 21.77 -23.22 -12.60
C GLU A 261 20.48 -22.80 -13.32
N VAL A 262 19.49 -22.31 -12.57
CA VAL A 262 18.23 -21.75 -13.09
C VAL A 262 18.47 -20.40 -13.77
N LEU A 263 19.48 -19.64 -13.32
CA LEU A 263 19.71 -18.28 -13.78
C LEU A 263 20.50 -18.24 -15.09
N PRO A 264 20.23 -17.24 -15.97
CA PRO A 264 21.11 -16.96 -17.10
C PRO A 264 22.53 -16.66 -16.62
N LYS A 265 23.53 -17.28 -17.26
CA LYS A 265 24.95 -17.18 -16.86
C LYS A 265 25.43 -15.72 -16.70
N LYS A 266 25.09 -14.85 -17.67
CA LYS A 266 25.45 -13.42 -17.63
C LYS A 266 24.84 -12.70 -16.43
N LEU A 267 23.58 -13.00 -16.11
CA LEU A 267 22.89 -12.41 -14.96
C LEU A 267 23.56 -12.84 -13.66
N PHE A 268 23.83 -14.14 -13.51
CA PHE A 268 24.49 -14.68 -12.32
C PHE A 268 25.89 -14.07 -12.10
N GLU A 269 26.70 -13.97 -13.16
CA GLU A 269 28.02 -13.30 -13.10
C GLU A 269 27.90 -11.82 -12.70
N SER A 270 26.87 -11.12 -13.18
CA SER A 270 26.62 -9.73 -12.81
C SER A 270 26.22 -9.59 -11.34
N ILE A 271 25.39 -10.49 -10.80
CA ILE A 271 25.00 -10.50 -9.38
C ILE A 271 26.21 -10.77 -8.49
N ILE A 272 27.06 -11.73 -8.86
CA ILE A 272 28.32 -11.99 -8.15
C ILE A 272 29.21 -10.75 -8.15
N SER A 273 29.38 -10.11 -9.31
CA SER A 273 30.24 -8.93 -9.43
C SER A 273 29.73 -7.76 -8.58
N PHE A 274 28.41 -7.60 -8.49
CA PHE A 274 27.79 -6.62 -7.60
C PHE A 274 28.12 -6.90 -6.13
N HIS A 275 27.93 -8.13 -5.64
CA HIS A 275 28.16 -8.45 -4.22
C HIS A 275 29.64 -8.56 -3.83
N MET A 276 30.50 -9.07 -4.71
CA MET A 276 31.90 -9.35 -4.38
C MET A 276 32.86 -8.22 -4.74
N ALA A 277 32.54 -7.44 -5.78
CA ALA A 277 33.41 -6.40 -6.31
C ALA A 277 32.75 -5.01 -6.33
N ASN A 278 31.51 -4.86 -5.81
CA ASN A 278 30.73 -3.61 -5.83
C ASN A 278 30.57 -3.00 -7.23
N VAL A 279 30.59 -3.85 -8.28
CA VAL A 279 30.39 -3.42 -9.66
C VAL A 279 28.91 -3.08 -9.87
N GLN A 280 28.62 -1.85 -10.27
CA GLN A 280 27.24 -1.41 -10.52
C GLN A 280 26.74 -2.00 -11.85
N PRO A 281 25.62 -2.73 -11.85
CA PRO A 281 25.03 -3.30 -13.07
C PRO A 281 24.38 -2.20 -13.92
N GLN A 282 24.37 -2.37 -15.24
CA GLN A 282 23.74 -1.43 -16.17
C GLN A 282 22.20 -1.53 -16.16
N ASP A 283 21.65 -2.73 -16.00
CA ASP A 283 20.21 -3.01 -16.14
C ASP A 283 19.53 -3.23 -14.77
N MET A 284 19.80 -2.37 -13.80
CA MET A 284 19.21 -2.49 -12.47
C MET A 284 17.74 -2.04 -12.48
N LEU A 285 16.84 -2.98 -12.20
CA LEU A 285 15.44 -2.65 -11.95
C LEU A 285 15.30 -1.82 -10.66
N ALA A 286 14.53 -0.74 -10.71
CA ALA A 286 14.20 0.05 -9.53
C ALA A 286 13.43 -0.79 -8.49
N PRO A 287 13.59 -0.55 -7.17
CA PRO A 287 12.86 -1.26 -6.12
C PRO A 287 11.33 -1.30 -6.35
N ARG A 288 10.66 -2.40 -5.95
CA ARG A 288 9.19 -2.54 -6.09
C ARG A 288 8.40 -1.49 -5.34
N TYR A 289 8.93 -1.06 -4.20
CA TYR A 289 8.31 -0.09 -3.31
C TYR A 289 9.40 0.72 -2.62
N SER A 290 9.02 1.88 -2.09
CA SER A 290 9.91 2.71 -1.28
C SER A 290 10.33 1.92 -0.03
N LYS A 291 11.59 1.52 0.05
CA LYS A 291 12.13 0.95 1.29
C LYS A 291 12.60 2.09 2.18
N ILE A 292 12.12 2.11 3.42
CA ILE A 292 12.79 2.91 4.45
C ILE A 292 14.04 2.11 4.83
N SER A 293 15.22 2.66 4.52
CA SER A 293 16.48 2.06 4.94
C SER A 293 16.60 2.17 6.45
N VAL A 294 16.93 1.05 7.10
CA VAL A 294 17.10 0.93 8.55
C VAL A 294 18.31 0.05 8.83
N ASP A 295 19.30 0.59 9.55
CA ASP A 295 20.38 -0.20 10.15
C ASP A 295 19.89 -0.78 11.48
N SER A 296 19.26 -1.95 11.44
CA SER A 296 18.67 -2.60 12.61
C SER A 296 18.90 -4.11 12.61
N ASN A 297 19.19 -4.64 13.79
CA ASN A 297 19.23 -6.08 14.06
C ASN A 297 17.86 -6.63 14.48
N ILE A 298 16.90 -5.77 14.81
CA ILE A 298 15.58 -6.15 15.33
C ILE A 298 14.49 -5.99 14.26
N ILE A 299 14.47 -4.86 13.55
CA ILE A 299 13.42 -4.49 12.60
C ILE A 299 13.96 -4.43 11.16
N LYS A 300 13.04 -4.57 10.19
CA LYS A 300 13.31 -4.48 8.75
C LYS A 300 12.58 -3.25 8.18
N SER A 301 12.81 -2.95 6.91
CA SER A 301 12.13 -1.88 6.17
C SER A 301 10.60 -1.91 6.34
N LYS A 302 9.98 -3.11 6.29
CA LYS A 302 8.53 -3.28 6.51
C LYS A 302 8.04 -2.77 7.86
N HIS A 303 8.79 -3.02 8.94
CA HIS A 303 8.47 -2.53 10.28
C HIS A 303 8.62 -1.00 10.36
N ALA A 304 9.69 -0.44 9.79
CA ALA A 304 9.89 1.00 9.77
C ALA A 304 8.82 1.74 8.95
N THR A 305 8.32 1.13 7.88
CA THR A 305 7.15 1.63 7.13
C THR A 305 5.91 1.72 8.00
N ILE A 306 5.57 0.66 8.74
CA ILE A 306 4.44 0.67 9.67
C ILE A 306 4.59 1.79 10.72
N LEU A 307 5.75 1.89 11.34
CA LEU A 307 6.03 2.90 12.37
C LEU A 307 5.95 4.31 11.78
N THR A 308 6.45 4.53 10.57
CA THR A 308 6.39 5.81 9.86
C THR A 308 4.95 6.20 9.53
N ASN A 309 4.15 5.26 9.03
CA ASN A 309 2.73 5.49 8.76
C ASN A 309 1.97 5.90 10.04
N TRP A 310 2.28 5.25 11.17
CA TRP A 310 1.68 5.59 12.47
C TRP A 310 2.09 6.96 13.00
N ILE A 311 3.33 7.39 12.74
CA ILE A 311 3.80 8.74 13.05
C ILE A 311 3.04 9.77 12.21
N GLN A 312 2.76 9.45 10.94
CA GLN A 312 2.00 10.32 10.02
C GLN A 312 0.48 10.20 10.16
N ARG A 313 -0.03 9.39 11.10
CA ARG A 313 -1.47 9.08 11.25
C ARG A 313 -2.13 8.52 9.99
N LYS A 314 -1.36 7.77 9.19
CA LYS A 314 -1.82 7.03 8.01
C LYS A 314 -2.16 5.59 8.40
N ASP A 315 -2.88 4.91 7.51
CA ASP A 315 -3.07 3.45 7.60
C ASP A 315 -1.70 2.74 7.69
N ALA A 316 -1.58 1.75 8.57
CA ALA A 316 -0.31 1.06 8.82
C ALA A 316 0.32 0.46 7.55
N ASN A 317 -0.52 0.02 6.62
CA ASN A 317 -0.13 -0.60 5.36
C ASN A 317 -0.18 0.38 4.18
N ALA A 318 -0.36 1.68 4.45
CA ALA A 318 -0.32 2.69 3.40
C ALA A 318 1.04 2.68 2.70
N ARG A 319 1.01 2.85 1.37
CA ARG A 319 2.24 3.04 0.60
C ARG A 319 2.89 4.36 1.00
N ILE A 320 4.20 4.28 1.22
CA ILE A 320 5.03 5.46 1.42
C ILE A 320 5.48 5.96 0.04
N PRO A 321 5.48 7.29 -0.20
CA PRO A 321 6.02 7.84 -1.44
C PRO A 321 7.51 7.53 -1.62
N ILE A 322 7.98 7.38 -2.86
CA ILE A 322 9.38 7.06 -3.19
C ILE A 322 10.33 8.18 -2.72
N ASP A 323 9.85 9.42 -2.65
CA ASP A 323 10.57 10.60 -2.17
C ASP A 323 10.49 10.80 -0.65
N ASN A 324 10.03 9.79 0.10
CA ASN A 324 9.86 9.92 1.54
C ASN A 324 11.20 10.14 2.26
N LYS A 325 11.26 11.24 3.01
CA LYS A 325 12.49 11.72 3.65
C LYS A 325 12.78 11.12 5.03
N TYR A 326 11.92 10.23 5.52
CA TYR A 326 12.07 9.65 6.84
C TYR A 326 13.24 8.68 6.87
N LYS A 327 14.13 8.90 7.84
CA LYS A 327 15.30 8.04 8.08
C LYS A 327 15.29 7.54 9.52
N PHE A 328 15.60 6.27 9.69
CA PHE A 328 15.79 5.64 10.99
C PHE A 328 17.29 5.61 11.28
N ASN A 329 17.77 6.67 11.91
CA ASN A 329 19.19 6.81 12.18
C ASN A 329 19.51 6.22 13.56
N LEU A 330 20.23 5.11 13.59
CA LEU A 330 20.57 4.39 14.82
C LEU A 330 21.49 5.25 15.72
N ILE A 331 21.08 5.47 16.97
CA ILE A 331 21.88 6.21 17.98
C ILE A 331 22.39 5.32 19.11
N TYR A 332 21.69 4.23 19.40
CA TYR A 332 22.04 3.30 20.47
C TYR A 332 21.71 1.87 20.05
N ARG A 333 22.61 0.93 20.37
CA ARG A 333 22.40 -0.51 20.22
C ARG A 333 22.92 -1.21 21.47
N GLY A 334 22.08 -1.99 22.15
CA GLY A 334 22.38 -2.63 23.44
C GLY A 334 23.60 -3.54 23.39
N SER A 335 23.71 -4.38 22.36
CA SER A 335 24.89 -5.22 22.14
C SER A 335 26.21 -4.45 21.90
N ARG A 336 26.12 -3.21 21.41
CA ARG A 336 27.28 -2.34 21.11
C ARG A 336 27.65 -1.44 22.29
N ASP A 337 26.65 -0.80 22.89
CA ASP A 337 26.83 0.29 23.85
C ASP A 337 26.65 -0.18 25.31
N GLY A 338 26.01 -1.32 25.54
CA GLY A 338 25.74 -1.86 26.88
C GLY A 338 24.45 -1.34 27.51
N TYR A 339 23.91 -2.09 28.49
CA TYR A 339 22.57 -1.91 29.06
C TYR A 339 22.55 -1.12 30.38
N ASP A 340 23.53 -0.28 30.68
CA ASP A 340 23.45 0.54 31.89
C ASP A 340 22.59 1.79 31.67
N ASN A 341 21.81 2.18 32.68
CA ASN A 341 20.88 3.30 32.58
C ASN A 341 21.54 4.62 32.20
N ASN A 342 22.79 4.85 32.61
CA ASN A 342 23.50 6.09 32.31
C ASN A 342 23.88 6.15 30.83
N THR A 343 24.38 5.04 30.27
CA THR A 343 24.72 4.94 28.85
C THR A 343 23.48 5.08 27.98
N ILE A 344 22.38 4.39 28.31
CA ILE A 344 21.12 4.51 27.57
C ILE A 344 20.67 5.98 27.55
N ARG A 345 20.61 6.63 28.72
CA ARG A 345 20.17 8.02 28.83
C ARG A 345 21.09 8.99 28.09
N SER A 346 22.41 8.87 28.26
CA SER A 346 23.37 9.78 27.64
C SER A 346 23.35 9.71 26.11
N LYS A 347 23.20 8.50 25.54
CA LYS A 347 23.10 8.29 24.09
C LYS A 347 21.76 8.75 23.51
N CYS A 348 20.68 8.68 24.27
CA CYS A 348 19.35 9.09 23.80
C CYS A 348 19.04 10.58 24.03
N SER A 349 19.83 11.28 24.86
CA SER A 349 19.55 12.66 25.26
C SER A 349 19.78 13.65 24.12
N GLY A 350 18.78 14.50 23.86
CA GLY A 350 18.93 15.66 22.96
C GLY A 350 18.74 15.38 21.46
N HIS A 351 18.28 14.18 21.09
CA HIS A 351 18.08 13.79 19.69
C HIS A 351 16.70 14.15 19.10
N GLY A 352 15.78 14.73 19.89
CA GLY A 352 14.42 15.01 19.44
C GLY A 352 13.60 13.73 19.26
N ALA A 353 12.72 13.68 18.27
CA ALA A 353 11.84 12.54 18.03
C ALA A 353 12.61 11.21 17.90
N CYS A 354 12.29 10.25 18.76
CA CYS A 354 13.00 8.97 18.87
C CYS A 354 12.05 7.78 18.89
N ILE A 355 12.48 6.66 18.31
CA ILE A 355 11.82 5.36 18.33
C ILE A 355 12.71 4.38 19.08
N LEU A 356 12.17 3.86 20.18
CA LEU A 356 12.73 2.72 20.91
C LEU A 356 12.23 1.43 20.27
N VAL A 357 13.12 0.47 20.02
CA VAL A 357 12.82 -0.88 19.56
C VAL A 357 13.53 -1.89 20.46
N ILE A 358 12.82 -2.91 20.93
CA ILE A 358 13.31 -3.93 21.85
C ILE A 358 12.91 -5.30 21.33
N LYS A 359 13.85 -6.26 21.36
CA LYS A 359 13.59 -7.68 21.21
C LYS A 359 13.54 -8.34 22.58
N ILE A 360 12.42 -8.97 22.93
CA ILE A 360 12.25 -9.69 24.20
C ILE A 360 12.99 -11.03 24.15
N LYS A 361 13.69 -11.37 25.25
CA LYS A 361 14.50 -12.59 25.35
C LYS A 361 13.68 -13.88 25.42
N GLU A 362 12.55 -13.85 26.11
CA GLU A 362 11.76 -15.05 26.39
C GLU A 362 10.99 -15.57 25.16
N ASN A 363 10.56 -14.68 24.26
CA ASN A 363 9.64 -15.03 23.17
C ASN A 363 9.93 -14.30 21.85
N GLU A 364 11.08 -13.64 21.74
CA GLU A 364 11.52 -12.86 20.57
C GLU A 364 10.55 -11.74 20.14
N THR A 365 9.54 -11.41 20.96
CA THR A 365 8.55 -10.40 20.61
C THR A 365 9.22 -9.02 20.52
N ILE A 366 8.95 -8.32 19.43
CA ILE A 366 9.44 -6.97 19.16
C ILE A 366 8.45 -5.97 19.74
N ILE A 367 8.91 -5.13 20.67
CA ILE A 367 8.14 -4.06 21.28
C ILE A 367 8.86 -2.72 21.18
N GLY A 368 8.20 -1.64 21.53
CA GLY A 368 8.85 -0.35 21.59
C GLY A 368 7.92 0.82 21.83
N GLY A 369 8.44 2.02 21.61
CA GLY A 369 7.68 3.25 21.76
C GLY A 369 8.28 4.42 20.99
N TYR A 370 7.40 5.25 20.47
CA TYR A 370 7.74 6.52 19.83
C TYR A 370 7.56 7.66 20.82
N ASN A 371 8.65 8.39 21.05
CA ASN A 371 8.64 9.64 21.78
C ASN A 371 8.87 10.79 20.77
N PRO A 372 7.84 11.57 20.42
CA PRO A 372 7.93 12.65 19.43
C PRO A 372 8.77 13.85 19.88
N ILE A 373 9.06 13.95 21.18
CA ILE A 373 9.79 15.08 21.78
C ILE A 373 11.25 14.72 22.03
N GLY A 374 11.51 13.43 22.26
CA GLY A 374 12.80 12.93 22.72
C GLY A 374 12.95 13.00 24.23
N TRP A 375 14.11 12.54 24.69
CA TRP A 375 14.50 12.65 26.08
C TRP A 375 15.55 13.74 26.24
N ASN A 376 15.45 14.52 27.31
CA ASN A 376 16.48 15.50 27.64
C ASN A 376 16.88 15.37 29.12
N PHE A 377 17.98 14.66 29.35
CA PHE A 377 18.52 14.47 30.69
C PHE A 377 19.56 15.55 31.07
N ASN A 378 19.93 16.42 30.12
CA ASN A 378 20.95 17.45 30.26
C ASN A 378 20.32 18.86 30.34
N GLY A 379 19.68 19.23 31.46
CA GLY A 379 19.00 20.54 31.45
C GLY A 379 18.44 21.18 32.72
N HIS A 380 18.56 20.63 33.93
CA HIS A 380 18.00 21.31 35.11
C HIS A 380 19.04 21.57 36.20
N ASN A 381 19.85 22.61 36.01
CA ASN A 381 20.48 23.32 37.13
C ASN A 381 19.36 23.99 37.94
N PRO A 382 19.11 23.63 39.22
CA PRO A 382 18.02 24.17 40.02
C PRO A 382 18.12 25.68 40.30
N ASN A 383 19.20 26.33 39.87
CA ASN A 383 19.51 27.72 40.21
C ASN A 383 19.02 28.79 39.21
N ASN A 384 18.41 28.44 38.08
CA ASN A 384 18.05 29.43 37.04
C ASN A 384 16.56 29.79 36.92
N TYR A 385 15.75 29.53 37.96
CA TYR A 385 14.45 30.18 38.10
C TYR A 385 14.51 31.37 39.05
N SER A 386 15.25 32.42 38.67
CA SER A 386 14.94 33.78 39.17
C SER A 386 13.96 34.43 38.19
N ARG A 387 12.67 34.07 38.27
CA ARG A 387 11.64 34.96 37.71
C ARG A 387 11.56 36.18 38.63
N GLU A 388 12.17 37.29 38.24
CA GLU A 388 11.94 38.58 38.88
C GLU A 388 10.47 38.98 38.69
N TRP A 389 9.68 38.78 39.74
CA TRP A 389 8.35 39.38 39.83
C TRP A 389 8.51 40.87 40.15
N ARG A 390 8.33 41.76 39.15
CA ARG A 390 8.08 43.18 39.42
C ARG A 390 6.61 43.38 39.74
N GLY A 391 6.22 43.06 40.98
CA GLY A 391 4.95 43.47 41.55
C GLY A 391 4.97 44.97 41.82
N ALA A 392 4.03 45.70 41.23
CA ALA A 392 3.76 47.08 41.60
C ALA A 392 3.21 47.15 43.04
N ARG A 393 3.68 48.18 43.77
CA ARG A 393 3.26 48.66 45.11
C ARG A 393 4.05 48.12 46.32
N GLY A 394 5.08 48.89 46.67
CA GLY A 394 5.30 49.43 48.02
C GLY A 394 5.65 48.44 49.15
N GLY A 395 6.94 48.35 49.48
CA GLY A 395 7.38 47.78 50.76
C GLY A 395 8.82 47.27 50.73
N ARG A 396 9.71 47.86 51.52
CA ARG A 396 11.12 47.49 51.63
C ARG A 396 11.26 46.09 52.25
N GLY A 397 11.90 45.18 51.52
CA GLY A 397 12.35 43.89 52.03
C GLY A 397 13.10 43.09 50.96
N ARG A 398 14.43 43.22 50.89
CA ARG A 398 15.29 42.30 50.12
C ARG A 398 15.34 40.96 50.87
N GLY A 399 14.40 40.08 50.58
CA GLY A 399 14.45 38.66 50.95
C GLY A 399 14.51 37.82 49.68
N SER A 400 15.68 37.26 49.36
CA SER A 400 15.80 36.23 48.33
C SER A 400 15.25 34.93 48.92
N TYR A 401 13.97 34.65 48.66
CA TYR A 401 13.41 33.31 48.91
C TYR A 401 13.89 32.38 47.80
N ARG A 402 14.87 31.54 48.10
CA ARG A 402 15.23 30.39 47.27
C ARG A 402 14.04 29.43 47.24
N VAL A 403 13.31 29.39 46.13
CA VAL A 403 12.32 28.33 45.90
C VAL A 403 13.08 27.06 45.55
N ASN A 404 13.22 26.13 46.51
CA ASN A 404 13.69 24.78 46.24
C ASN A 404 12.63 24.05 45.39
N ILE A 405 12.72 24.11 44.07
CA ILE A 405 11.85 23.31 43.20
C ILE A 405 12.34 21.85 43.22
N ARG A 406 11.78 21.07 44.14
CA ARG A 406 11.96 19.61 44.30
C ARG A 406 11.08 18.78 43.35
N HIS A 407 11.02 19.10 42.06
CA HIS A 407 10.37 18.19 41.11
C HIS A 407 11.43 17.22 40.55
N GLU A 408 11.59 16.11 41.28
CA GLU A 408 12.51 15.00 40.98
C GLU A 408 12.05 14.18 39.77
N ASN A 409 10.73 14.13 39.56
CA ASN A 409 10.09 13.53 38.39
C ASN A 409 9.12 14.53 37.76
N TYR A 410 8.92 14.45 36.44
CA TYR A 410 7.97 15.28 35.72
C TYR A 410 7.39 14.55 34.51
N TRP A 411 6.23 15.05 34.07
CA TRP A 411 5.55 14.57 32.89
C TRP A 411 5.88 15.43 31.69
N VAL A 412 6.18 14.78 30.56
CA VAL A 412 6.29 15.44 29.26
C VAL A 412 5.03 15.09 28.47
N LYS A 413 4.35 16.14 28.00
CA LYS A 413 3.04 16.03 27.37
C LYS A 413 3.16 15.72 25.88
N SER A 414 2.35 14.82 25.36
CA SER A 414 2.26 14.57 23.92
C SER A 414 0.94 13.88 23.56
N SER A 415 0.35 14.22 22.43
CA SER A 415 -0.73 13.45 21.79
C SER A 415 -0.23 12.48 20.72
N GLU A 416 1.04 12.58 20.34
CA GLU A 416 1.62 11.84 19.22
C GLU A 416 2.40 10.61 19.67
N SER A 417 2.70 10.47 20.98
CA SER A 417 3.38 9.29 21.50
C SER A 417 2.51 8.04 21.39
N PHE A 418 3.14 6.94 20.98
CA PHE A 418 2.54 5.62 20.96
C PHE A 418 3.56 4.57 21.38
N ILE A 419 3.08 3.45 21.89
CA ILE A 419 3.86 2.24 22.16
C ILE A 419 3.35 1.12 21.25
N PHE A 420 4.18 0.11 20.98
CA PHE A 420 3.84 -0.93 20.02
C PHE A 420 4.38 -2.31 20.39
N SER A 421 3.75 -3.33 19.82
CA SER A 421 4.20 -4.71 19.72
C SER A 421 3.98 -5.22 18.30
N LEU A 422 5.04 -5.72 17.66
CA LEU A 422 5.07 -6.16 16.26
C LEU A 422 5.15 -7.69 16.12
N GLY A 423 4.90 -8.44 17.20
CA GLY A 423 5.03 -9.90 17.20
C GLY A 423 6.48 -10.36 17.12
N ASP A 424 6.74 -11.51 16.51
CA ASP A 424 8.07 -12.11 16.38
C ASP A 424 8.92 -11.51 15.24
N GLY A 425 8.40 -10.48 14.55
CA GLY A 425 9.04 -9.84 13.41
C GLY A 425 9.04 -10.66 12.11
N LYS A 426 8.50 -11.89 12.12
CA LYS A 426 8.38 -12.75 10.93
C LYS A 426 7.04 -12.51 10.24
N SER A 427 5.93 -12.57 10.99
CA SER A 427 4.58 -12.31 10.48
C SER A 427 4.05 -10.96 10.96
N LEU A 428 3.58 -10.13 10.02
CA LEU A 428 2.98 -8.83 10.33
C LEU A 428 1.48 -8.92 10.69
N LYS A 429 0.99 -10.09 11.10
CA LYS A 429 -0.42 -10.27 11.42
C LYS A 429 -0.77 -9.49 12.70
N ASN A 430 -1.41 -8.35 12.50
CA ASN A 430 -2.00 -7.47 13.52
C ASN A 430 -0.99 -6.84 14.48
N PRO A 431 -0.16 -5.86 14.03
CA PRO A 431 0.66 -5.09 14.95
C PRO A 431 -0.24 -4.41 16.00
N LYS A 432 0.08 -4.60 17.28
CA LYS A 432 -0.61 -3.90 18.38
C LYS A 432 0.07 -2.57 18.58
N ILE A 433 -0.56 -1.48 18.14
CA ILE A 433 -0.03 -0.12 18.35
C ILE A 433 -1.03 0.66 19.18
N SER A 434 -0.54 1.25 20.24
CA SER A 434 -1.34 1.85 21.31
C SER A 434 -0.89 3.29 21.47
N ARG A 435 -1.79 4.24 21.19
CA ARG A 435 -1.51 5.67 21.31
C ARG A 435 -1.84 6.15 22.71
N VAL A 436 -1.14 7.18 23.18
CA VAL A 436 -1.45 7.82 24.46
C VAL A 436 -2.87 8.42 24.41
N VAL A 437 -3.67 8.12 25.43
CA VAL A 437 -5.04 8.65 25.59
C VAL A 437 -5.01 9.93 26.43
N ASN A 438 -4.26 9.93 27.53
CA ASN A 438 -4.06 11.12 28.35
C ASN A 438 -2.74 11.80 27.97
N SER A 439 -2.83 12.82 27.14
CA SER A 439 -1.64 13.53 26.62
C SER A 439 -0.78 14.19 27.69
N ASN A 440 -1.32 14.46 28.89
CA ASN A 440 -0.53 14.97 30.00
C ASN A 440 0.41 13.93 30.61
N ASN A 441 0.22 12.65 30.27
CA ASN A 441 0.88 11.51 30.89
C ASN A 441 1.60 10.63 29.84
N ALA A 442 2.12 11.22 28.76
CA ALA A 442 2.78 10.48 27.70
C ALA A 442 4.14 9.92 28.14
N ILE A 443 5.08 10.78 28.54
CA ILE A 443 6.43 10.37 28.93
C ILE A 443 6.68 10.80 30.37
N TYR A 444 7.21 9.89 31.18
CA TYR A 444 7.52 10.16 32.58
C TYR A 444 9.03 10.19 32.79
N GLU A 445 9.58 11.36 33.11
CA GLU A 445 11.02 11.53 33.28
C GLU A 445 11.40 11.65 34.75
N SER A 446 12.54 11.07 35.11
CA SER A 446 13.15 11.12 36.44
C SER A 446 14.56 11.67 36.35
N ARG A 447 14.90 12.59 37.25
CA ARG A 447 16.28 13.07 37.40
C ARG A 447 17.22 12.00 37.97
N PHE A 448 16.69 10.95 38.60
CA PHE A 448 17.46 9.80 39.06
C PHE A 448 17.63 8.78 37.94
N ASN A 449 18.80 8.17 37.86
CA ASN A 449 19.16 7.16 36.86
C ASN A 449 18.67 5.74 37.21
N ASN A 450 17.64 5.62 38.05
CA ASN A 450 17.07 4.33 38.44
C ASN A 450 16.17 3.70 37.34
N ILE A 451 15.79 4.47 36.33
CA ILE A 451 14.98 4.04 35.18
C ILE A 451 15.63 4.61 33.92
N ALA A 452 15.86 3.83 32.87
CA ALA A 452 16.42 4.36 31.62
C ALA A 452 15.41 5.20 30.85
N LEU A 453 14.26 4.62 30.50
CA LEU A 453 13.23 5.21 29.64
C LEU A 453 11.84 4.83 30.17
N ASN A 454 10.85 5.70 30.00
CA ASN A 454 9.52 5.48 30.58
C ASN A 454 8.39 6.18 29.80
N PHE A 455 7.48 5.37 29.29
CA PHE A 455 6.21 5.78 28.68
C PHE A 455 5.08 5.52 29.67
N GLY A 456 4.28 6.55 29.97
CA GLY A 456 3.07 6.42 30.78
C GLY A 456 3.29 6.09 32.26
N ASN A 457 4.51 6.12 32.81
CA ASN A 457 4.81 5.71 34.19
C ASN A 457 4.49 4.25 34.54
N SER A 458 4.05 3.44 33.56
CA SER A 458 3.84 1.99 33.69
C SER A 458 3.63 1.32 32.33
N ASP A 459 3.10 2.04 31.35
CA ASP A 459 2.75 1.49 30.03
C ASP A 459 3.95 0.85 29.32
N LEU A 460 5.14 1.45 29.41
CA LEU A 460 6.41 0.80 29.06
C LEU A 460 7.56 1.44 29.83
N ILE A 461 8.21 0.68 30.72
CA ILE A 461 9.36 1.15 31.50
C ILE A 461 10.57 0.28 31.20
N ILE A 462 11.69 0.91 30.92
CA ILE A 462 12.99 0.26 30.69
C ILE A 462 13.93 0.59 31.84
N ASN A 463 14.52 -0.45 32.43
CA ASN A 463 15.53 -0.35 33.46
C ASN A 463 16.66 -1.34 33.16
N GLY A 464 17.71 -0.80 32.55
CA GLY A 464 18.84 -1.55 32.04
C GLY A 464 18.44 -2.61 31.02
N ASN A 465 18.69 -3.88 31.34
CA ASN A 465 18.35 -5.03 30.50
C ASN A 465 17.00 -5.68 30.85
N ALA A 466 16.16 -4.99 31.62
CA ALA A 466 14.83 -5.45 32.00
C ALA A 466 13.79 -4.35 31.79
N GLY A 467 12.53 -4.74 31.71
CA GLY A 467 11.43 -3.79 31.61
C GLY A 467 10.12 -4.28 32.21
N THR A 468 9.18 -3.35 32.32
CA THR A 468 7.80 -3.62 32.74
C THR A 468 6.80 -2.98 31.77
N CYS A 469 5.65 -3.62 31.60
CA CYS A 469 4.56 -3.12 30.76
C CYS A 469 3.22 -3.35 31.47
N ILE A 470 2.56 -2.26 31.87
CA ILE A 470 1.24 -2.27 32.49
C ILE A 470 0.46 -1.09 31.94
N ARG A 471 -0.62 -1.37 31.20
CA ARG A 471 -1.45 -0.34 30.57
C ARG A 471 -2.11 0.58 31.62
N GLN A 472 -1.87 1.88 31.50
CA GLN A 472 -2.44 2.92 32.37
C GLN A 472 -2.93 4.14 31.57
N TYR A 473 -2.08 4.76 30.76
CA TYR A 473 -2.44 5.99 30.02
C TYR A 473 -2.46 5.83 28.51
N TYR A 474 -2.04 4.68 27.99
CA TYR A 474 -2.12 4.33 26.58
C TYR A 474 -3.36 3.48 26.31
N ASP A 475 -3.85 3.53 25.07
CA ASP A 475 -5.16 3.00 24.68
C ASP A 475 -5.31 1.49 24.95
N SER A 476 -4.29 0.72 24.61
CA SER A 476 -4.25 -0.74 24.73
C SER A 476 -2.94 -1.25 25.34
N SER A 477 -2.98 -2.44 25.96
CA SER A 477 -1.74 -3.13 26.38
C SER A 477 -1.01 -3.71 25.17
N ILE A 478 0.31 -3.60 25.15
CA ILE A 478 1.15 -4.17 24.09
C ILE A 478 1.71 -5.55 24.45
N LEU A 479 1.63 -5.94 25.73
CA LEU A 479 2.06 -7.23 26.26
C LEU A 479 1.05 -7.77 27.26
N ASP A 480 1.00 -9.10 27.37
CA ASP A 480 0.24 -9.78 28.44
C ASP A 480 1.11 -9.98 29.70
N ALA A 481 2.44 -10.02 29.53
CA ALA A 481 3.40 -10.14 30.62
C ALA A 481 3.72 -8.78 31.26
N ILE A 482 3.74 -8.73 32.60
CA ILE A 482 4.06 -7.52 33.36
C ILE A 482 5.55 -7.17 33.31
N LYS A 483 6.43 -8.18 33.28
CA LYS A 483 7.90 -8.05 33.30
C LYS A 483 8.51 -8.83 32.13
N PHE A 484 9.60 -8.33 31.59
CA PHE A 484 10.35 -8.98 30.51
C PHE A 484 11.85 -8.67 30.61
N ASN A 485 12.68 -9.54 30.02
CA ASN A 485 14.10 -9.28 29.82
C ASN A 485 14.38 -8.92 28.37
N ILE A 486 15.38 -8.07 28.17
CA ILE A 486 15.79 -7.55 26.87
C ILE A 486 16.90 -8.42 26.29
N ASP A 487 16.70 -8.93 25.07
CA ASP A 487 17.72 -9.61 24.28
C ASP A 487 18.56 -8.62 23.48
N GLU A 488 17.88 -7.70 22.79
CA GLU A 488 18.48 -6.58 22.06
C GLU A 488 17.61 -5.33 22.21
N MET A 489 18.24 -4.15 22.19
CA MET A 489 17.56 -2.85 22.23
C MET A 489 18.24 -1.86 21.30
N GLU A 490 17.45 -1.21 20.45
CA GLU A 490 17.91 -0.19 19.53
C GLU A 490 17.10 1.10 19.70
N MET A 491 17.75 2.24 19.54
CA MET A 491 17.12 3.55 19.50
C MET A 491 17.44 4.23 18.19
N PHE A 492 16.42 4.77 17.54
CA PHE A 492 16.53 5.52 16.30
C PHE A 492 16.07 6.95 16.51
N TYR A 493 16.87 7.94 16.11
CA TYR A 493 16.36 9.29 15.94
C TYR A 493 15.74 9.42 14.55
N GLN A 494 14.64 10.15 14.48
CA GLN A 494 13.91 10.38 13.25
C GLN A 494 14.25 11.77 12.71
N ASP A 495 14.97 11.81 11.59
CA ASP A 495 15.23 13.05 10.86
C ASP A 495 14.04 13.37 9.96
N GLN A 496 13.27 14.40 10.30
CA GLN A 496 12.34 15.03 9.38
C GLN A 496 13.11 16.11 8.64
N THR A 497 13.70 15.79 7.48
CA THR A 497 14.21 16.83 6.59
C THR A 497 13.05 17.54 5.91
N ASP A 498 12.28 18.31 6.67
CA ASP A 498 11.36 19.28 6.09
C ASP A 498 12.15 20.13 5.10
N GLY A 499 11.66 20.26 3.87
CA GLY A 499 12.37 20.96 2.82
C GLY A 499 12.68 22.38 3.27
N TRP A 500 13.95 22.68 3.49
CA TRP A 500 14.41 24.05 3.65
C TRP A 500 14.02 24.82 2.39
N VAL A 501 13.04 25.72 2.49
CA VAL A 501 12.79 26.69 1.43
C VAL A 501 13.70 27.88 1.69
N VAL A 502 14.64 28.11 0.76
CA VAL A 502 15.41 29.35 0.72
C VAL A 502 14.48 30.44 0.22
N ALA A 503 13.91 31.22 1.14
CA ALA A 503 13.18 32.42 0.78
C ALA A 503 14.18 33.56 0.58
N LYS A 504 14.17 34.16 -0.62
CA LYS A 504 14.89 35.41 -0.87
C LYS A 504 14.04 36.54 -0.27
N ASN A 505 14.63 37.33 0.63
CA ASN A 505 13.95 38.50 1.18
C ASN A 505 14.06 39.63 0.14
N ASP A 506 12.94 40.10 -0.40
CA ASP A 506 12.93 41.10 -1.49
C ASP A 506 13.51 42.46 -1.09
N ASN A 507 13.88 42.67 0.17
CA ASN A 507 14.40 43.94 0.67
C ASN A 507 15.80 43.90 1.28
N ASN A 508 16.55 42.80 1.17
CA ASN A 508 18.00 42.76 1.40
C ASN A 508 18.56 41.42 0.93
N ASP A 509 19.64 41.42 0.14
CA ASP A 509 20.36 40.22 -0.37
C ASP A 509 20.95 39.35 0.77
N SER A 510 20.07 38.74 1.55
CA SER A 510 20.36 37.79 2.60
C SER A 510 19.38 36.64 2.48
N PHE A 511 19.92 35.42 2.46
CA PHE A 511 19.13 34.19 2.44
C PHE A 511 18.68 33.86 3.86
N CYS A 512 17.37 33.74 4.06
CA CYS A 512 16.84 33.23 5.32
C CYS A 512 16.34 31.80 5.13
N VAL A 513 16.68 30.96 6.09
CA VAL A 513 16.28 29.56 6.16
C VAL A 513 15.10 29.49 7.12
N VAL A 514 13.92 29.10 6.64
CA VAL A 514 12.68 29.09 7.46
C VAL A 514 12.07 27.68 7.47
N SER A 515 11.68 27.20 8.65
CA SER A 515 10.92 25.96 8.83
C SER A 515 9.41 26.27 8.85
N ASN A 516 8.58 25.35 8.35
CA ASN A 516 7.11 25.51 8.27
C ASN A 516 6.38 25.36 9.62
N ASN A 517 7.07 25.46 10.76
CA ASN A 517 6.42 25.42 12.07
C ASN A 517 6.32 26.83 12.64
N ASP A 518 5.08 27.31 12.79
CA ASP A 518 4.70 28.56 13.46
C ASP A 518 5.39 28.73 14.81
N THR A 519 6.57 29.34 14.78
CA THR A 519 7.25 29.89 15.95
C THR A 519 7.85 31.22 15.55
N TRP A 520 7.21 32.30 15.98
CA TRP A 520 7.75 33.64 15.90
C TRP A 520 9.06 33.71 16.70
N ILE A 521 10.20 33.80 16.01
CA ILE A 521 11.48 34.18 16.62
C ILE A 521 11.55 35.71 16.57
N ALA A 522 11.50 36.36 17.74
CA ALA A 522 11.71 37.80 17.85
C ALA A 522 13.17 38.20 17.47
N PRO A 523 13.44 39.43 17.01
CA PRO A 523 14.71 39.79 16.39
C PRO A 523 15.88 39.82 17.40
N GLN A 524 17.05 39.40 16.89
CA GLN A 524 18.32 39.35 17.60
C GLN A 524 18.77 40.69 18.21
N SER A 525 19.28 40.64 19.43
CA SER A 525 20.44 41.44 19.82
C SER A 525 21.38 40.60 20.69
N SER A 526 22.68 40.69 20.41
CA SER A 526 23.83 40.11 21.12
C SER A 526 24.16 38.62 20.92
N TRP A 527 24.81 38.31 19.79
CA TRP A 527 25.90 37.33 19.77
C TRP A 527 27.19 38.05 19.42
N ASN A 528 27.95 38.44 20.45
CA ASN A 528 29.36 38.74 20.32
C ASN A 528 30.13 37.46 20.67
N THR A 529 31.01 37.03 19.75
CA THR A 529 32.22 36.19 19.94
C THR A 529 31.98 34.77 20.50
N SER A 530 32.54 33.68 20.00
CA SER A 530 33.67 33.44 19.09
C SER A 530 33.70 31.92 18.85
N TYR A 531 33.78 31.42 17.63
CA TYR A 531 34.57 30.22 17.30
C TYR A 531 34.86 30.19 15.80
N SER A 532 36.10 29.80 15.55
CA SER A 532 36.91 29.88 14.35
C SER A 532 36.58 28.82 13.30
N SER A 533 36.51 29.26 12.04
CA SER A 533 37.02 28.62 10.81
C SER A 533 36.94 27.08 10.69
N PHE A 534 36.02 26.60 9.84
CA PHE A 534 36.29 25.52 8.90
C PHE A 534 35.71 25.92 7.52
N GLY A 535 36.54 25.77 6.49
CA GLY A 535 36.38 26.35 5.17
C GLY A 535 35.27 25.72 4.31
N LEU A 536 34.51 26.58 3.65
CA LEU A 536 33.60 26.28 2.56
C LEU A 536 34.31 26.60 1.24
N SER A 537 34.98 25.61 0.67
CA SER A 537 35.32 25.58 -0.75
C SER A 537 35.50 24.11 -1.16
N ASP A 538 34.42 23.46 -1.59
CA ASP A 538 34.42 22.25 -2.46
C ASP A 538 32.99 21.75 -2.72
N ALA A 539 32.04 22.64 -3.04
CA ALA A 539 30.69 22.24 -3.41
C ALA A 539 30.04 23.21 -4.42
N LEU A 540 30.79 23.64 -5.43
CA LEU A 540 30.24 24.26 -6.64
C LEU A 540 31.05 23.79 -7.86
N GLY A 541 30.76 22.57 -8.30
CA GLY A 541 31.27 22.01 -9.54
C GLY A 541 30.34 20.90 -10.00
N ASN A 542 29.68 21.11 -11.15
CA ASN A 542 28.79 20.19 -11.87
C ASN A 542 27.33 20.07 -11.41
N ALA A 543 26.54 21.10 -11.72
CA ALA A 543 25.16 20.91 -12.13
C ALA A 543 24.94 21.66 -13.44
N ASN A 544 25.04 20.96 -14.57
CA ASN A 544 24.53 21.41 -15.85
C ASN A 544 23.81 20.24 -16.54
N ASN A 545 22.61 20.56 -17.04
CA ASN A 545 21.75 19.83 -17.98
C ASN A 545 20.94 18.65 -17.42
N VAL A 546 19.66 18.90 -17.10
CA VAL A 546 18.51 18.38 -17.89
C VAL A 546 17.34 19.37 -17.76
N LEU A 547 16.86 19.85 -18.91
CA LEU A 547 15.63 20.62 -19.08
C LEU A 547 14.40 19.70 -19.03
N TRP A 548 13.36 20.04 -18.27
CA TRP A 548 11.98 19.72 -18.65
C TRP A 548 11.03 20.88 -18.34
N ARG A 549 10.25 21.21 -19.36
CA ARG A 549 9.15 22.19 -19.39
C ARG A 549 7.92 21.63 -18.68
N GLY A 550 7.09 22.48 -18.09
CA GLY A 550 5.69 22.14 -17.81
C GLY A 550 5.06 22.93 -16.67
N ALA A 551 4.25 23.91 -17.05
CA ALA A 551 3.52 24.83 -16.20
C ALA A 551 2.47 24.15 -15.30
N PHE A 552 2.29 24.67 -14.08
CA PHE A 552 0.99 24.76 -13.42
C PHE A 552 0.86 26.14 -12.76
N ALA A 553 0.02 26.98 -13.35
CA ALA A 553 -0.43 28.22 -12.76
C ALA A 553 -1.56 27.92 -11.77
N SER A 554 -1.29 28.19 -10.49
CA SER A 554 -2.31 28.33 -9.46
C SER A 554 -2.98 29.69 -9.58
N THR A 555 -4.31 29.75 -9.65
CA THR A 555 -5.05 30.94 -9.21
C THR A 555 -6.20 30.52 -8.32
N SER A 556 -6.03 30.82 -7.03
CA SER A 556 -7.13 31.04 -6.10
C SER A 556 -7.48 32.53 -6.13
N ASN A 557 -8.75 32.88 -6.32
CA ASN A 557 -9.39 33.82 -5.41
C ASN A 557 -10.91 33.86 -5.56
N SER A 558 -11.54 33.88 -4.39
CA SER A 558 -12.93 34.18 -4.07
C SER A 558 -13.29 35.65 -4.31
N GLY A 559 -14.58 35.91 -4.60
CA GLY A 559 -15.23 37.17 -4.21
C GLY A 559 -16.16 37.81 -5.25
N LEU A 560 -17.45 37.50 -5.14
CA LEU A 560 -18.66 38.28 -5.44
C LEU A 560 -18.48 39.68 -6.06
N TRP A 561 -19.20 39.98 -7.16
CA TRP A 561 -20.16 41.10 -7.31
C TRP A 561 -21.04 40.90 -8.57
N ASP A 562 -22.30 41.30 -8.42
CA ASP A 562 -23.48 41.39 -9.29
C ASP A 562 -23.37 41.35 -10.84
N ALA A 563 -24.39 40.74 -11.45
CA ALA A 563 -24.73 40.83 -12.88
C ALA A 563 -25.30 42.24 -13.23
N PRO A 564 -25.25 42.68 -14.52
CA PRO A 564 -26.27 42.23 -15.47
C PRO A 564 -25.77 42.03 -16.92
N ASN A 565 -26.48 41.14 -17.63
CA ASN A 565 -26.44 40.98 -19.09
C ASN A 565 -27.08 42.21 -19.78
N PRO A 566 -26.60 42.64 -20.96
CA PRO A 566 -27.46 42.48 -22.13
C PRO A 566 -26.75 42.18 -23.46
N ASN A 567 -27.43 41.33 -24.25
CA ASN A 567 -27.61 41.28 -25.72
C ASN A 567 -26.70 42.08 -26.68
N ASP A 568 -26.25 41.37 -27.73
CA ASP A 568 -26.33 41.67 -29.18
C ASP A 568 -25.06 41.11 -29.88
N SER A 569 -25.09 39.97 -30.60
CA SER A 569 -25.69 39.69 -31.91
C SER A 569 -24.80 40.06 -33.12
N TRP A 570 -24.68 39.09 -34.04
CA TRP A 570 -24.32 39.16 -35.46
C TRP A 570 -22.85 39.01 -35.94
N ASP A 571 -22.75 38.02 -36.83
CA ASP A 571 -21.99 37.96 -38.09
C ASP A 571 -20.61 37.29 -38.20
N ASN A 572 -20.65 36.28 -39.08
CA ASN A 572 -19.60 35.49 -39.71
C ASN A 572 -19.57 35.92 -41.20
N PRO A 573 -18.67 35.39 -42.03
CA PRO A 573 -17.31 35.79 -42.38
C PRO A 573 -17.25 36.54 -43.75
N PRO A 574 -16.07 36.63 -44.42
CA PRO A 574 -16.05 35.96 -45.72
C PRO A 574 -14.77 35.18 -46.08
N ASN A 575 -15.05 34.27 -47.00
CA ASN A 575 -14.26 33.35 -47.81
C ASN A 575 -13.24 33.98 -48.76
N ALA A 576 -12.49 33.06 -49.39
CA ALA A 576 -12.04 33.02 -50.79
C ALA A 576 -10.55 33.35 -51.00
N ASN A 577 -9.78 32.62 -51.83
CA ASN A 577 -10.08 31.50 -52.71
C ASN A 577 -8.77 30.95 -53.30
N ASN A 578 -8.80 29.67 -53.68
CA ASN A 578 -8.25 29.05 -54.91
C ASN A 578 -6.74 29.18 -55.22
N SER A 579 -6.06 28.22 -55.85
CA SER A 579 -6.43 27.06 -56.68
C SER A 579 -5.13 26.22 -56.84
N SER A 580 -5.07 24.89 -56.81
CA SER A 580 -5.79 23.84 -57.54
C SER A 580 -5.06 23.37 -58.83
N TRP A 581 -4.75 22.06 -58.88
CA TRP A 581 -4.63 21.12 -60.04
C TRP A 581 -3.27 21.10 -60.77
N GLY A 582 -2.75 19.97 -61.26
CA GLY A 582 -3.24 18.59 -61.36
C GLY A 582 -2.26 17.74 -62.19
N ASP A 583 -2.45 16.41 -62.14
CA ASP A 583 -2.15 15.39 -63.18
C ASP A 583 -0.67 15.19 -63.62
N GLU A 584 -0.17 14.05 -64.10
CA GLU A 584 -0.69 12.72 -64.46
C GLU A 584 0.53 11.78 -64.68
N SER A 585 0.39 10.50 -64.29
CA SER A 585 0.77 9.24 -64.99
C SER A 585 2.17 8.91 -65.57
N ASN A 586 2.45 7.59 -65.52
CA ASN A 586 3.33 6.73 -66.37
C ASN A 586 4.85 6.80 -66.14
N ASP A 587 5.65 5.73 -66.26
CA ASP A 587 5.51 4.28 -66.49
C ASP A 587 6.90 3.65 -66.20
N ASP A 588 6.97 2.31 -66.25
CA ASP A 588 8.16 1.48 -66.54
C ASP A 588 9.13 1.00 -65.43
N SER A 589 8.83 -0.21 -64.94
CA SER A 589 9.48 -1.51 -65.26
C SER A 589 11.02 -1.68 -65.20
N TRP A 590 11.41 -2.96 -64.98
CA TRP A 590 12.76 -3.60 -64.84
C TRP A 590 13.31 -3.61 -63.40
N GLY A 591 13.69 -4.73 -62.78
CA GLY A 591 13.87 -6.11 -63.24
C GLY A 591 14.92 -6.78 -62.35
N ALA A 592 14.54 -7.92 -61.75
CA ALA A 592 15.32 -9.12 -61.40
C ALA A 592 16.58 -9.07 -60.51
N ASP A 593 16.52 -9.90 -59.46
CA ASP A 593 17.49 -10.91 -58.98
C ASP A 593 19.00 -10.66 -59.09
N HIS A 594 19.67 -10.72 -57.92
CA HIS A 594 20.73 -11.70 -57.70
C HIS A 594 20.87 -12.09 -56.22
N SER A 595 20.91 -13.40 -56.04
CA SER A 595 21.31 -14.18 -54.87
C SER A 595 22.68 -13.81 -54.28
N ASN A 596 22.75 -13.75 -52.95
CA ASN A 596 23.66 -14.55 -52.12
C ASN A 596 23.21 -14.53 -50.66
#